data_AF-A0A957KY59-F1
#
_entry.id   AF-A0A957KY59-F1
#
_cell.length_a   1.000
_cell.length_b   1.000
_cell.length_c   1.000
_cell.angle_alpha   90.00
_cell.angle_beta   90.00
_cell.angle_gamma   90.00
#
_symmetry.space_group_name_H-M   'P 1'
#
loop_
_entity.id
_entity.type
_entity.pdbx_description
1 polymer ?
#
loop_
_entity_poly.entity_id
_entity_poly.type
_entity_poly.pdbx_seq_one_letter_code
_entity_poly.pdbx_strand_id
1 'polypeptide(L)'
;SRLPLGETTVHRSRETRIPVYDVQLEYDGQLITFVAGHPWPPLPQWAQLNRDQMLDITAVAAAADHPLIVAGDFNASQWSFLLQDLAERANVRQVRAPLDFSKTFFPNPVTGLPLDHLLLSPEWAVVSLQQGQRGGSDHIPLVIDFYLQ
;
A
#
# COMPACT_ATOMS: atom_id res chain seq x y z
N SER A 1 8.11 9.58 11.78
CA SER A 1 8.73 8.24 11.91
C SER A 1 9.52 8.19 13.21
N ARG A 2 9.69 7.02 13.82
CA ARG A 2 10.69 6.79 14.88
C ARG A 2 12.05 6.36 14.30
N LEU A 3 12.09 5.98 13.02
CA LEU A 3 13.29 5.68 12.25
C LEU A 3 13.81 6.96 11.56
N PRO A 4 15.13 7.13 11.42
CA PRO A 4 15.72 8.20 10.61
C PRO A 4 15.19 8.15 9.16
N LEU A 5 14.90 9.32 8.60
CA LEU A 5 14.54 9.47 7.19
C LEU A 5 15.80 9.75 6.37
N GLY A 6 15.98 9.01 5.28
CA GLY A 6 16.99 9.26 4.27
C GLY A 6 16.46 10.14 3.13
N GLU A 7 16.82 9.81 1.90
CA GLU A 7 16.25 10.46 0.71
C GLU A 7 14.73 10.29 0.68
N THR A 8 14.01 11.35 0.30
CA THR A 8 12.55 11.35 0.25
C THR A 8 12.09 12.11 -0.97
N THR A 9 11.32 11.43 -1.82
CA THR A 9 10.73 11.99 -3.02
C THR A 9 9.21 11.92 -2.94
N VAL A 10 8.56 13.01 -3.37
CA VAL A 10 7.10 13.06 -3.47
C VAL A 10 6.74 13.18 -4.95
N HIS A 11 6.34 12.07 -5.55
CA HIS A 11 5.95 12.00 -6.94
C HIS A 11 4.53 12.56 -7.09
N ARG A 12 4.35 13.48 -8.04
CA ARG A 12 3.04 14.07 -8.36
C ARG A 12 2.84 14.09 -9.86
N SER A 13 1.97 13.22 -10.37
CA SER A 13 1.43 13.38 -11.72
C SER A 13 0.62 14.68 -11.79
N ARG A 14 0.69 15.37 -12.94
CA ARG A 14 -0.09 16.59 -13.20
C ARG A 14 -1.58 16.30 -13.25
N GLU A 15 -1.93 15.14 -13.80
CA GLU A 15 -3.28 14.67 -14.05
C GLU A 15 -3.98 14.36 -12.72
N THR A 16 -3.29 13.68 -11.82
CA THR A 16 -3.95 13.03 -10.69
C THR A 16 -3.83 13.80 -9.37
N ARG A 17 -2.76 14.60 -9.22
CA ARG A 17 -2.45 15.52 -8.10
C ARG A 17 -2.31 14.91 -6.70
N ILE A 18 -2.73 13.67 -6.48
CA ILE A 18 -2.49 12.94 -5.21
C ILE A 18 -1.04 12.42 -5.22
N PRO A 19 -0.27 12.68 -4.16
CA PRO A 19 1.13 12.26 -4.11
C PRO A 19 1.29 10.74 -3.95
N VAL A 20 2.35 10.22 -4.57
CA VAL A 20 3.00 8.97 -4.18
C VAL A 20 4.25 9.34 -3.41
N TYR A 21 4.40 8.82 -2.20
CA TYR A 21 5.57 9.03 -1.36
C TYR A 21 6.56 7.90 -1.61
N ASP A 22 7.81 8.25 -1.85
CA ASP A 22 8.96 7.36 -1.91
C ASP A 22 9.95 7.82 -0.84
N VAL A 23 10.18 6.98 0.16
CA VAL A 23 10.88 7.37 1.37
C VAL A 23 11.91 6.30 1.72
N GLN A 24 13.18 6.68 1.78
CA GLN A 24 14.20 5.85 2.39
C GLN A 24 14.16 5.98 3.91
N LEU A 25 14.25 4.84 4.60
CA LEU A 25 14.31 4.74 6.05
C LEU A 25 15.57 3.96 6.42
N GLU A 26 16.20 4.34 7.53
CA GLU A 26 17.27 3.53 8.13
C GLU A 26 16.67 2.62 9.21
N TYR A 27 16.84 1.30 9.04
CA TYR A 27 16.38 0.27 9.96
C TYR A 27 17.54 -0.70 10.27
N ASP A 28 17.95 -0.77 11.54
CA ASP A 28 19.08 -1.60 12.00
C ASP A 28 20.37 -1.45 11.16
N GLY A 29 20.67 -0.22 10.72
CA GLY A 29 21.84 0.11 9.91
C GLY A 29 21.73 -0.24 8.42
N GLN A 30 20.55 -0.69 7.98
CA GLN A 30 20.23 -0.96 6.57
C GLN A 30 19.24 0.08 6.04
N LEU A 31 19.46 0.53 4.80
CA LEU A 31 18.49 1.36 4.08
C LEU A 31 17.36 0.46 3.56
N ILE A 32 16.13 0.88 3.81
CA ILE A 32 14.91 0.27 3.28
C ILE A 32 14.08 1.34 2.58
N THR A 33 13.29 0.94 1.59
CA THR A 33 12.43 1.85 0.85
C THR A 33 10.97 1.66 1.25
N PHE A 34 10.27 2.77 1.48
CA PHE A 34 8.85 2.80 1.78
C PHE A 34 8.12 3.62 0.73
N VAL A 35 7.27 2.96 -0.05
CA VAL A 35 6.40 3.59 -1.04
C VAL A 35 4.96 3.62 -0.52
N ALA A 36 4.35 4.80 -0.50
CA ALA A 36 2.97 4.96 -0.07
C ALA A 36 2.11 5.75 -1.05
N GLY A 37 0.87 5.31 -1.22
CA GLY A 37 -0.10 5.95 -2.10
C GLY A 37 -1.53 5.81 -1.59
N HIS A 38 -2.39 6.71 -2.02
CA HIS A 38 -3.83 6.63 -1.80
C HIS A 38 -4.55 7.10 -3.07
N PRO A 39 -4.67 6.24 -4.09
CA PRO A 39 -5.28 6.60 -5.35
C PRO A 39 -6.73 7.03 -5.18
N TRP A 40 -7.26 7.75 -6.17
CA TRP A 40 -8.66 8.17 -6.23
C TRP A 40 -9.62 6.99 -5.96
N PRO A 41 -10.79 7.24 -5.35
CA PRO A 41 -11.79 6.19 -5.14
C PRO A 41 -12.21 5.53 -6.46
N PRO A 42 -12.60 4.24 -6.46
CA PRO A 42 -12.87 3.47 -7.67
C PRO A 42 -14.30 3.74 -8.19
N LEU A 43 -14.74 5.00 -8.14
CA LEU A 43 -16.05 5.43 -8.62
C LEU A 43 -16.00 5.71 -10.13
N PRO A 44 -17.09 5.50 -10.88
CA PRO A 44 -17.09 5.66 -12.34
C PRO A 44 -16.50 6.97 -12.86
N GLN A 45 -16.78 8.10 -12.20
CA GLN A 45 -16.27 9.42 -12.58
C GLN A 45 -14.75 9.60 -12.35
N TRP A 46 -14.13 8.73 -11.54
CA TRP A 46 -12.70 8.78 -11.20
C TRP A 46 -11.95 7.50 -11.60
N ALA A 47 -12.59 6.56 -12.28
CA ALA A 47 -12.01 5.26 -12.60
C ALA A 47 -10.70 5.38 -13.39
N GLN A 48 -10.62 6.33 -14.33
CA GLN A 48 -9.39 6.60 -15.07
C GLN A 48 -8.29 7.17 -14.15
N LEU A 49 -8.63 8.12 -13.27
CA LEU A 49 -7.68 8.70 -12.33
C LEU A 49 -7.17 7.66 -11.31
N ASN A 50 -8.03 6.76 -10.84
CA ASN A 50 -7.63 5.63 -9.99
C ASN A 50 -6.63 4.73 -10.73
N ARG A 51 -6.95 4.36 -11.98
CA ARG A 51 -6.07 3.53 -12.80
C ARG A 51 -4.71 4.19 -13.01
N ASP A 52 -4.70 5.45 -13.43
CA ASP A 52 -3.47 6.18 -13.72
C ASP A 52 -2.60 6.33 -12.46
N GLN A 53 -3.21 6.60 -11.29
CA GLN A 53 -2.47 6.63 -10.03
C GLN A 53 -1.95 5.28 -9.56
N MET A 54 -2.71 4.20 -9.78
CA MET A 54 -2.19 2.86 -9.51
C MET A 54 -0.97 2.57 -10.37
N LEU A 55 -0.97 2.98 -11.65
CA LEU A 55 0.19 2.84 -12.53
C LEU A 55 1.37 3.71 -12.07
N ASP A 56 1.12 4.92 -11.58
CA ASP A 56 2.16 5.78 -10.98
C ASP A 56 2.79 5.10 -9.75
N ILE A 57 1.97 4.56 -8.83
CA ILE A 57 2.43 3.82 -7.65
C ILE A 57 3.28 2.61 -8.08
N THR A 58 2.81 1.85 -9.07
CA THR A 58 3.53 0.71 -9.63
C THR A 58 4.86 1.11 -10.24
N ALA A 59 4.92 2.22 -10.98
CA ALA A 59 6.16 2.69 -11.58
C ALA A 59 7.20 3.10 -10.51
N VAL A 60 6.75 3.80 -9.45
CA VAL A 60 7.62 4.19 -8.33
C VAL A 60 8.10 2.95 -7.58
N ALA A 61 7.20 2.03 -7.21
CA ALA A 61 7.55 0.81 -6.49
C ALA A 61 8.48 -0.12 -7.30
N ALA A 62 8.28 -0.24 -8.61
CA ALA A 62 9.12 -1.09 -9.46
C ALA A 62 10.52 -0.51 -9.71
N ALA A 63 10.71 0.79 -9.51
CA ALA A 63 12.01 1.46 -9.61
C ALA A 63 12.74 1.56 -8.26
N ALA A 64 12.08 1.19 -7.16
CA ALA A 64 12.61 1.33 -5.81
C ALA A 64 13.63 0.22 -5.47
N ASP A 65 14.62 0.59 -4.66
CA ASP A 65 15.58 -0.37 -4.12
C ASP A 65 14.94 -1.23 -3.02
N HIS A 66 15.38 -2.49 -2.94
CA HIS A 66 15.01 -3.41 -1.87
C HIS A 66 15.93 -3.24 -0.64
N PRO A 67 15.45 -3.55 0.58
CA PRO A 67 14.12 -4.06 0.93
C PRO A 67 13.01 -3.02 0.77
N LEU A 68 11.87 -3.43 0.21
CA LEU A 68 10.77 -2.55 -0.17
C LEU A 68 9.49 -2.88 0.59
N ILE A 69 8.85 -1.82 1.10
CA ILE A 69 7.52 -1.83 1.70
C ILE A 69 6.61 -0.93 0.86
N VAL A 70 5.47 -1.45 0.41
CA VAL A 70 4.47 -0.67 -0.33
C VAL A 70 3.15 -0.68 0.44
N ALA A 71 2.61 0.48 0.81
CA ALA A 71 1.45 0.54 1.69
C ALA A 71 0.45 1.64 1.32
N GLY A 72 -0.84 1.40 1.58
CA GLY A 72 -1.85 2.42 1.46
C GLY A 72 -3.27 1.89 1.34
N ASP A 73 -4.23 2.81 1.33
CA ASP A 73 -5.57 2.56 0.79
C ASP A 73 -5.48 2.66 -0.73
N PHE A 74 -5.39 1.52 -1.40
CA PHE A 74 -5.28 1.48 -2.86
C PHE A 74 -6.61 1.58 -3.57
N ASN A 75 -7.72 1.71 -2.84
CA ASN A 75 -9.06 1.77 -3.43
C ASN A 75 -9.31 0.61 -4.41
N ALA A 76 -8.68 -0.53 -4.16
CA ALA A 76 -8.66 -1.72 -4.99
C ALA A 76 -8.75 -2.95 -4.09
N SER A 77 -9.50 -3.97 -4.50
CA SER A 77 -9.53 -5.24 -3.79
C SER A 77 -8.25 -6.04 -4.01
N GLN A 78 -7.98 -7.00 -3.13
CA GLN A 78 -6.81 -7.89 -3.20
C GLN A 78 -6.67 -8.66 -4.54
N TRP A 79 -7.79 -8.90 -5.23
CA TRP A 79 -7.86 -9.56 -6.54
C TRP A 79 -7.98 -8.58 -7.73
N SER A 80 -7.78 -7.28 -7.50
CA SER A 80 -7.72 -6.31 -8.59
C SER A 80 -6.51 -6.58 -9.50
N PHE A 81 -6.71 -6.46 -10.81
CA PHE A 81 -5.63 -6.56 -11.79
C PHE A 81 -4.51 -5.55 -11.50
N LEU A 82 -4.85 -4.31 -11.12
CA LEU A 82 -3.86 -3.26 -10.85
C LEU A 82 -2.99 -3.57 -9.63
N LEU A 83 -3.58 -4.21 -8.60
CA LEU A 83 -2.84 -4.58 -7.40
C LEU A 83 -1.95 -5.82 -7.64
N GLN A 84 -2.39 -6.74 -8.51
CA GLN A 84 -1.56 -7.86 -8.98
C GLN A 84 -0.40 -7.36 -9.85
N ASP A 85 -0.66 -6.43 -10.77
CA ASP A 85 0.38 -5.82 -11.61
C ASP A 85 1.43 -5.06 -10.78
N LEU A 86 0.99 -4.34 -9.72
CA LEU A 86 1.89 -3.75 -8.72
C LEU A 86 2.78 -4.81 -8.06
N ALA A 87 2.16 -5.87 -7.53
CA ALA A 87 2.86 -6.95 -6.84
C ALA A 87 3.91 -7.63 -7.75
N GLU A 88 3.54 -7.93 -8.99
CA GLU A 88 4.41 -8.57 -9.98
C GLU A 88 5.58 -7.66 -10.38
N ARG A 89 5.32 -6.41 -10.76
CA ARG A 89 6.36 -5.51 -11.28
C ARG A 89 7.34 -5.02 -10.22
N ALA A 90 6.87 -4.81 -9.00
CA ALA A 90 7.72 -4.41 -7.89
C ALA A 90 8.31 -5.59 -7.10
N ASN A 91 8.06 -6.84 -7.54
CA ASN A 91 8.50 -8.05 -6.84
C ASN A 91 8.12 -8.03 -5.34
N VAL A 92 6.90 -7.60 -5.04
CA VAL A 92 6.35 -7.55 -3.67
C VAL A 92 5.13 -8.45 -3.57
N ARG A 93 4.87 -9.00 -2.39
CA ARG A 93 3.69 -9.83 -2.13
C ARG A 93 2.75 -9.13 -1.18
N GLN A 94 1.45 -9.22 -1.43
CA GLN A 94 0.43 -8.83 -0.45
C GLN A 94 0.63 -9.64 0.84
N VAL A 95 0.60 -8.96 1.98
CA VAL A 95 0.70 -9.64 3.29
C VAL A 95 -0.53 -10.48 3.59
N ARG A 96 -1.67 -10.04 3.08
CA ARG A 96 -2.96 -10.69 3.22
C ARG A 96 -3.00 -12.00 2.42
N ALA A 97 -3.56 -13.05 3.02
CA ALA A 97 -3.78 -14.31 2.33
C ALA A 97 -4.89 -14.16 1.27
N PRO A 98 -4.84 -14.87 0.12
CA PRO A 98 -5.81 -14.70 -0.98
C PRO A 98 -7.29 -14.89 -0.62
N LEU A 99 -7.58 -15.58 0.49
CA LEU A 99 -8.94 -15.86 0.98
C LEU A 99 -9.31 -15.05 2.24
N ASP A 100 -8.48 -14.08 2.63
CA ASP A 100 -8.77 -13.20 3.76
C ASP A 100 -9.65 -12.03 3.30
N PHE A 101 -10.93 -12.07 3.68
CA PHE A 101 -11.92 -11.04 3.35
C PHE A 101 -12.06 -9.96 4.44
N SER A 102 -11.10 -9.80 5.36
CA SER A 102 -11.13 -8.77 6.42
C SER A 102 -11.35 -7.38 5.83
N LYS A 103 -12.53 -6.81 6.05
CA LYS A 103 -12.98 -5.56 5.41
C LYS A 103 -12.37 -4.38 6.14
N THR A 104 -11.67 -3.51 5.43
CA THR A 104 -11.09 -2.31 6.04
C THR A 104 -12.04 -1.13 5.88
N PHE A 105 -12.70 -0.99 4.74
CA PHE A 105 -13.69 0.06 4.49
C PHE A 105 -15.13 -0.44 4.64
N PHE A 106 -16.02 0.37 5.23
CA PHE A 106 -17.45 0.05 5.39
C PHE A 106 -18.34 1.23 4.92
N PRO A 107 -18.87 1.20 3.68
CA PRO A 107 -19.80 2.25 3.21
C PRO A 107 -21.15 2.22 3.94
N ASN A 108 -21.48 1.11 4.61
CA ASN A 108 -22.62 0.96 5.50
C ASN A 108 -22.30 -0.10 6.59
N PRO A 109 -23.15 -0.28 7.61
CA PRO A 109 -22.86 -1.18 8.72
C PRO A 109 -22.69 -2.68 8.39
N VAL A 110 -23.06 -3.13 7.18
CA VAL A 110 -23.15 -4.56 6.83
C VAL A 110 -22.17 -4.95 5.71
N THR A 111 -21.99 -4.10 4.72
CA THR A 111 -21.08 -4.34 3.59
C THR A 111 -19.76 -3.63 3.81
N GLY A 112 -18.66 -4.28 3.42
CA GLY A 112 -17.34 -3.64 3.46
C GLY A 112 -16.39 -4.28 2.47
N LEU A 113 -15.27 -3.60 2.22
CA LEU A 113 -14.29 -3.91 1.19
C LEU A 113 -12.87 -3.92 1.78
N PRO A 114 -11.97 -4.80 1.31
CA PRO A 114 -10.56 -4.80 1.70
C PRO A 114 -9.77 -3.86 0.77
N LEU A 115 -9.72 -2.57 1.12
CA LEU A 115 -9.11 -1.53 0.28
C LEU A 115 -7.69 -1.14 0.74
N ASP A 116 -7.38 -1.37 2.01
CA ASP A 116 -6.08 -1.05 2.60
C ASP A 116 -5.15 -2.26 2.53
N HIS A 117 -3.92 -2.03 2.09
CA HIS A 117 -2.94 -3.09 1.83
C HIS A 117 -1.54 -2.72 2.32
N LEU A 118 -0.80 -3.77 2.67
CA LEU A 118 0.65 -3.76 2.81
C LEU A 118 1.21 -4.84 1.90
N LEU A 119 2.16 -4.49 1.04
CA LEU A 119 2.94 -5.39 0.22
C LEU A 119 4.40 -5.29 0.63
N LEU A 120 5.07 -6.44 0.65
CA LEU A 120 6.45 -6.55 1.12
C LEU A 120 7.29 -7.30 0.09
N SER A 121 8.52 -6.86 -0.13
CA SER A 121 9.52 -7.59 -0.90
C SER A 121 10.00 -8.87 -0.18
N PRO A 122 10.73 -9.79 -0.85
CA PRO A 122 11.07 -11.11 -0.30
C PRO A 122 11.92 -11.11 0.97
N GLU A 123 12.64 -10.03 1.24
CA GLU A 123 13.50 -9.86 2.42
C GLU A 123 12.71 -9.76 3.72
N TRP A 124 11.39 -9.55 3.65
CA TRP A 124 10.51 -9.42 4.81
C TRP A 124 9.71 -10.68 5.10
N ALA A 125 9.69 -11.08 6.38
CA ALA A 125 8.74 -12.05 6.91
C ALA A 125 7.62 -11.37 7.71
N VAL A 126 6.40 -11.89 7.56
CA VAL A 126 5.23 -11.44 8.31
C VAL A 126 5.10 -12.27 9.58
N VAL A 127 4.91 -11.60 10.71
CA VAL A 127 4.64 -12.22 12.02
C VAL A 127 3.15 -12.31 12.27
N SER A 128 2.42 -11.21 12.05
CA SER A 128 0.99 -11.14 12.31
C SER A 128 0.29 -10.13 11.39
N LEU A 129 -1.00 -10.37 11.15
CA LEU A 129 -1.92 -9.46 10.48
C LEU A 129 -3.24 -9.48 11.26
N GLN A 130 -3.68 -8.33 11.73
CA GLN A 130 -4.96 -8.19 12.42
C GLN A 130 -5.60 -6.84 12.12
N GLN A 131 -6.93 -6.77 12.28
CA GLN A 131 -7.62 -5.49 12.27
C GLN A 131 -7.42 -4.79 13.63
N GLY A 132 -7.09 -3.51 13.60
CA GLY A 132 -7.07 -2.70 14.80
C GLY A 132 -8.47 -2.33 15.28
N GLN A 133 -8.54 -1.58 16.38
CA GLN A 133 -9.82 -1.11 16.90
C GLN A 133 -10.45 -0.09 15.94
N ARG A 134 -11.77 -0.21 15.74
CA ARG A 134 -12.55 0.77 14.98
C ARG A 134 -12.46 2.13 15.68
N GLY A 135 -11.97 3.13 14.96
CA GLY A 135 -11.86 4.51 15.43
C GLY A 135 -12.97 5.41 14.87
N GLY A 136 -12.66 6.71 14.77
CA GLY A 136 -13.53 7.72 14.13
C GLY A 136 -13.47 7.76 12.60
N SER A 137 -12.72 6.84 11.98
CA SER A 137 -12.63 6.70 10.52
C SER A 137 -13.70 5.73 9.99
N ASP A 138 -14.06 5.88 8.72
CA ASP A 138 -14.83 4.91 7.94
C ASP A 138 -14.00 3.68 7.52
N HIS A 139 -12.67 3.79 7.64
CA HIS A 139 -11.73 2.67 7.55
C HIS A 139 -11.34 2.12 8.93
N ILE A 140 -11.22 0.80 9.01
CA ILE A 140 -10.63 0.05 10.13
C ILE A 140 -9.15 -0.15 9.82
N PRO A 141 -8.23 0.25 10.72
CA PRO A 141 -6.80 0.12 10.48
C PRO A 141 -6.37 -1.34 10.40
N LEU A 142 -5.34 -1.61 9.59
CA LEU A 142 -4.60 -2.86 9.65
C LEU A 142 -3.38 -2.69 10.55
N VAL A 143 -3.18 -3.65 11.45
CA VAL A 143 -2.01 -3.76 12.32
C VAL A 143 -1.23 -4.98 11.84
N ILE A 144 0.00 -4.76 11.39
CA ILE A 144 0.84 -5.78 10.79
C ILE A 144 2.19 -5.75 11.45
N ASP A 145 2.58 -6.88 12.02
CA ASP A 145 3.93 -7.09 12.55
C ASP A 145 4.72 -7.89 11.53
N PHE A 146 5.93 -7.42 11.20
CA PHE A 146 6.83 -8.03 10.23
C PHE A 146 8.29 -7.68 10.60
N TYR A 147 9.25 -8.46 10.10
CA TYR A 147 10.67 -8.27 10.36
C TYR A 147 11.51 -8.53 9.11
N LEU A 148 12.68 -7.88 9.06
CA LEU A 148 13.68 -8.08 8.02
C LEU A 148 14.50 -9.35 8.35
N GLN A 149 14.62 -10.26 7.39
CA GLN A 149 15.23 -11.59 7.58
C GLN A 149 16.77 -11.58 7.54
#